data_AF-A0A942N1K4-F1
#
_entry.id   AF-A0A942N1K4-F1
#
_cell.length_a   1.000
_cell.length_b   1.000
_cell.length_c   1.000
_cell.angle_alpha   90.00
_cell.angle_beta   90.00
_cell.angle_gamma   90.00
#
_symmetry.space_group_name_H-M   'P 1'
#
loop_
_entity.id
_entity.type
_entity.pdbx_description
1 polymer ?
#
loop_
_entity_poly.entity_id
_entity_poly.type
_entity_poly.pdbx_seq_one_letter_code
_entity_poly.pdbx_strand_id
1 'polypeptide(L)'
;MKNTSFGQASRKGVFFLRFTVRGKANINAIFPGSDLPLDEGERRFKFGQFGYGKYLYAKEEMEEAKLFFTDLLPQYFPQGKLLYFV
;
A
#
# COMPACT_ATOMS: atom_id res chain seq x y z
N MET A 1 -27.56 33.08 10.32
CA MET A 1 -26.89 31.89 10.88
C MET A 1 -26.31 31.09 9.73
N LYS A 2 -24.98 31.06 9.58
CA LYS A 2 -24.31 30.27 8.54
C LYS A 2 -24.15 28.85 9.08
N ASN A 3 -25.02 27.93 8.67
CA ASN A 3 -24.84 26.51 8.95
C ASN A 3 -23.76 25.96 8.00
N THR A 4 -22.50 26.18 8.36
CA THR A 4 -21.38 25.48 7.75
C THR A 4 -21.30 24.11 8.41
N SER A 5 -22.01 23.13 7.85
CA SER A 5 -21.78 21.73 8.16
C SER A 5 -20.36 21.38 7.71
N PHE A 6 -19.44 21.28 8.66
CA PHE A 6 -18.14 20.65 8.44
C PHE A 6 -18.36 19.15 8.19
N GLY A 7 -18.75 18.80 6.96
CA GLY A 7 -18.56 17.46 6.44
C GLY A 7 -17.06 17.27 6.25
N GLN A 8 -16.36 16.79 7.29
CA GLN A 8 -14.97 16.38 7.16
C GLN A 8 -14.93 15.20 6.18
N ALA A 9 -14.64 15.48 4.90
CA ALA A 9 -14.34 14.44 3.93
C ALA A 9 -13.16 13.62 4.46
N SER A 10 -13.45 12.37 4.87
CA SER A 10 -12.43 11.47 5.41
C SER A 10 -11.47 11.10 4.28
N ARG A 11 -10.22 11.53 4.38
CA ARG A 11 -9.18 11.25 3.39
C ARG A 11 -8.72 9.81 3.60
N LYS A 12 -8.89 8.96 2.59
CA LYS A 12 -8.50 7.54 2.67
C LYS A 12 -7.34 7.25 1.73
N GLY A 13 -6.51 6.33 2.19
CA GLY A 13 -5.25 5.96 1.58
C GLY A 13 -5.03 4.47 1.65
N VAL A 14 -4.56 3.89 0.55
CA VAL A 14 -4.20 2.48 0.50
C VAL A 14 -2.71 2.38 0.19
N PHE A 15 -1.99 1.63 1.01
CA PHE A 15 -0.55 1.40 0.87
C PHE A 15 -0.26 -0.09 0.92
N PHE A 16 0.50 -0.58 -0.04
CA PHE A 16 0.92 -1.97 -0.11
C PHE A 16 2.30 -2.15 0.52
N LEU A 17 2.51 -3.32 1.13
CA LEU A 17 3.80 -3.68 1.68
C LEU A 17 4.87 -3.65 0.57
N ARG A 18 5.95 -2.95 0.87
CA ARG A 18 7.16 -2.89 0.04
C ARG A 18 8.37 -3.04 0.92
N PHE A 19 9.40 -3.69 0.41
CA PHE A 19 10.63 -3.91 1.16
C PHE A 19 11.86 -3.76 0.27
N THR A 20 13.02 -3.68 0.92
CA THR A 20 14.33 -3.70 0.27
C THR A 20 15.09 -4.93 0.77
N VAL A 21 16.10 -5.38 0.02
CA VAL A 21 16.96 -6.51 0.43
C VAL A 21 17.54 -6.27 1.83
N ARG A 22 18.01 -5.04 2.08
CA ARG A 22 18.54 -4.64 3.39
C ARG A 22 17.47 -4.69 4.49
N GLY A 23 16.25 -4.25 4.19
CA GLY A 23 15.13 -4.33 5.12
C GLY A 23 14.80 -5.77 5.50
N LYS A 24 14.73 -6.67 4.50
CA LYS A 24 14.53 -8.11 4.71
C LYS A 24 15.62 -8.73 5.58
N ALA A 25 16.89 -8.46 5.27
CA ALA A 25 18.01 -8.97 6.05
C ALA A 25 17.94 -8.52 7.53
N ASN A 26 17.60 -7.26 7.76
CA ASN A 26 17.43 -6.74 9.12
C ASN A 26 16.27 -7.39 9.86
N ILE A 27 15.11 -7.56 9.21
CA ILE A 27 13.93 -8.20 9.82
C ILE A 27 14.26 -9.63 10.19
N ASN A 28 14.89 -10.39 9.29
CA ASN A 28 15.26 -11.79 9.54
C ASN A 28 16.29 -11.92 10.68
N ALA A 29 17.17 -10.94 10.86
CA ALA A 29 18.15 -10.93 11.95
C ALA A 29 17.51 -10.64 13.32
N ILE A 30 16.50 -9.77 13.37
CA ILE A 30 15.82 -9.38 14.61
C ILE A 30 14.68 -10.37 14.96
N PHE A 31 13.99 -10.88 13.95
CA PHE A 31 12.83 -11.75 14.05
C PHE A 31 13.03 -13.04 13.22
N PRO A 32 13.90 -13.96 13.68
CA PRO A 32 14.08 -15.25 13.02
C PRO A 32 12.81 -16.09 13.20
N GLY A 33 11.98 -16.17 12.14
CA GLY A 33 10.68 -16.88 12.16
C GLY A 33 9.46 -16.00 11.92
N SER A 34 9.63 -14.78 11.40
CA SER A 34 8.49 -13.97 10.97
C SER A 34 7.78 -14.59 9.77
N ASP A 35 6.45 -14.70 9.82
CA ASP A 35 5.60 -15.12 8.68
C ASP A 35 5.41 -14.02 7.62
N LEU A 36 6.30 -13.02 7.60
CA LEU A 36 6.25 -11.92 6.66
C LEU A 36 6.63 -12.41 5.24
N PRO A 37 5.74 -12.24 4.23
CA PRO A 37 6.00 -12.70 2.86
C PRO A 37 6.99 -11.76 2.16
N LEU A 38 8.28 -12.01 2.41
CA LEU A 38 9.44 -11.27 1.90
C LEU A 38 10.19 -12.05 0.79
N ASP A 39 9.47 -12.90 0.05
CA ASP A 39 10.03 -13.54 -1.14
C ASP A 39 10.20 -12.50 -2.26
N GLU A 40 11.36 -12.53 -2.92
CA GLU A 40 11.70 -11.65 -4.03
C GLU A 40 11.17 -12.20 -5.36
N GLY A 41 10.97 -13.52 -5.47
CA GLY A 41 10.45 -14.17 -6.67
C GLY A 41 8.98 -13.84 -6.96
N GLU A 42 8.20 -13.59 -5.91
CA GLU A 42 6.78 -13.20 -5.99
C GLU A 42 6.60 -11.67 -6.13
N ARG A 43 7.70 -10.92 -6.29
CA ARG A 43 7.67 -9.46 -6.23
C ARG A 43 8.30 -8.84 -7.46
N ARG A 44 7.74 -7.70 -7.85
CA ARG A 44 8.31 -6.84 -8.87
C ARG A 44 9.38 -5.94 -8.28
N PHE A 45 10.60 -6.07 -8.79
CA PHE A 45 11.68 -5.13 -8.48
C PHE A 45 11.50 -3.80 -9.23
N LYS A 46 11.59 -2.68 -8.51
CA LYS A 46 11.56 -1.33 -9.08
C LYS A 46 12.80 -0.56 -8.65
N PHE A 47 13.57 -0.12 -9.63
CA PHE A 47 14.71 0.76 -9.43
C PHE A 47 14.22 2.14 -8.98
N GLY A 48 14.80 2.64 -7.89
CA GLY A 48 14.63 4.01 -7.44
C GLY A 48 15.57 4.96 -8.19
N GLN A 49 15.25 6.26 -8.11
CA GLN A 49 15.99 7.33 -8.78
C GLN A 49 17.48 7.41 -8.38
N PHE A 50 17.84 6.88 -7.21
CA PHE A 50 19.20 6.96 -6.64
C PHE A 50 19.90 5.59 -6.57
N GLY A 51 19.53 4.64 -7.43
CA GLY A 51 20.17 3.33 -7.52
C GLY A 51 19.69 2.28 -6.53
N TYR A 52 18.96 2.67 -5.47
CA TYR A 52 18.31 1.71 -4.57
C TYR A 52 17.02 1.18 -5.17
N GLY A 53 16.89 -0.14 -5.25
CA GLY A 53 15.65 -0.78 -5.66
C GLY A 53 14.79 -1.25 -4.48
N LYS A 54 13.51 -1.48 -4.78
CA LYS A 54 12.52 -1.98 -3.85
C LYS A 54 11.65 -3.03 -4.51
N TYR A 55 11.15 -3.96 -3.71
CA TYR A 55 10.21 -5.00 -4.13
C TYR A 55 8.78 -4.52 -3.85
N LEU A 56 7.92 -4.62 -4.86
CA LEU A 56 6.49 -4.33 -4.79
C LEU A 56 5.69 -5.57 -5.23
N TYR A 57 4.39 -5.59 -4.97
CA TYR A 57 3.47 -6.56 -5.56
C TYR A 57 3.50 -6.51 -7.09
N ALA A 58 3.09 -7.60 -7.72
CA ALA A 58 2.96 -7.65 -9.17
C ALA A 58 1.93 -6.62 -9.65
N LYS A 59 2.04 -6.21 -10.92
CA LYS A 59 1.18 -5.14 -11.43
C LYS A 59 -0.29 -5.58 -11.43
N GLU A 60 -0.51 -6.84 -11.76
CA GLU A 60 -1.81 -7.49 -11.87
C GLU A 60 -2.50 -7.49 -10.51
N GLU A 61 -1.80 -7.94 -9.45
CA GLU A 61 -2.29 -7.94 -8.06
C GLU A 61 -2.61 -6.52 -7.58
N MET A 62 -1.78 -5.54 -7.93
CA MET A 62 -2.00 -4.14 -7.55
C MET A 62 -3.23 -3.56 -8.23
N GLU A 63 -3.48 -3.85 -9.51
CA GLU A 63 -4.68 -3.39 -10.21
C GLU A 63 -5.94 -4.08 -9.69
N GLU A 64 -5.88 -5.38 -9.40
CA GLU A 64 -7.00 -6.11 -8.80
C GLU A 64 -7.37 -5.51 -7.45
N ALA A 65 -6.39 -5.29 -6.57
CA ALA A 65 -6.62 -4.69 -5.28
C ALA A 65 -7.13 -3.25 -5.40
N LYS A 66 -6.68 -2.50 -6.42
CA LYS A 66 -7.18 -1.14 -6.70
C LYS A 66 -8.65 -1.14 -7.04
N LEU A 67 -9.07 -2.03 -7.94
CA LEU A 67 -10.48 -2.16 -8.31
C LEU A 67 -11.30 -2.55 -7.08
N PHE A 68 -10.85 -3.56 -6.34
CA PHE A 68 -11.50 -4.01 -5.10
C PHE A 68 -11.71 -2.87 -4.10
N PHE A 69 -10.68 -2.10 -3.77
CA PHE A 69 -10.83 -0.99 -2.81
C PHE A 69 -11.62 0.18 -3.38
N THR A 70 -11.56 0.41 -4.70
CA THR A 70 -12.35 1.46 -5.35
C THR A 70 -13.84 1.15 -5.28
N ASP A 71 -14.23 -0.12 -5.39
CA ASP A 71 -15.62 -0.56 -5.29
C ASP A 71 -16.10 -0.68 -3.84
N LEU A 72 -15.21 -1.05 -2.92
CA LEU A 72 -15.53 -1.25 -1.51
C LEU A 72 -15.65 0.08 -0.76
N LEU A 73 -14.77 1.05 -1.02
CA LEU A 73 -14.70 2.30 -0.24
C LEU A 73 -16.00 3.11 -0.26
N PRO A 74 -16.71 3.30 -1.38
CA PRO A 74 -17.99 4.02 -1.40
C PRO A 74 -19.09 3.35 -0.56
N GLN A 75 -19.04 2.02 -0.41
CA GLN A 75 -20.05 1.28 0.36
C GLN A 75 -19.93 1.55 1.87
N TYR A 76 -18.70 1.66 2.38
CA TYR A 76 -18.45 1.89 3.81
C TYR A 76 -18.18 3.36 4.16
N PHE A 77 -17.66 4.13 3.21
CA PHE A 77 -17.33 5.55 3.37
C PHE A 77 -17.91 6.36 2.21
N PRO A 78 -19.22 6.67 2.19
CA PRO A 78 -19.87 7.36 1.08
C PRO A 78 -19.30 8.75 0.78
N GLN A 79 -18.68 9.41 1.77
CA GLN A 79 -17.99 10.70 1.64
C GLN A 79 -16.47 10.57 1.62
N GLY A 80 -15.95 9.34 1.63
CA GLY A 80 -14.53 9.04 1.60
C GLY A 80 -13.97 9.17 0.20
N LYS A 81 -12.89 9.93 0.04
CA LYS A 81 -12.17 10.01 -1.23
C LYS A 81 -10.86 9.23 -1.13
N LEU A 82 -10.66 8.28 -2.03
CA LEU A 82 -9.37 7.63 -2.22
C LEU A 82 -8.43 8.64 -2.87
N LEU A 83 -7.42 9.10 -2.12
CA LEU A 83 -6.47 10.10 -2.60
C LEU A 83 -5.18 9.48 -3.13
N TYR A 84 -4.80 8.32 -2.62
CA TYR A 84 -3.53 7.68 -2.95
C TYR A 84 -3.66 6.15 -2.88
N PHE A 85 -3.00 5.51 -3.85
CA PHE A 85 -2.87 4.07 -4.01
C PHE A 85 -1.43 3.79 -4.44
N VAL A 86 -0.61 3.22 -3.55
CA VAL A 86 0.86 3.13 -3.71
C VAL A 86 1.40 1.78 -3.29
#